data_AF-F8MI73-F1
#
_entry.id   AF-F8MI73-F1
#
_cell.length_a   1.000
_cell.length_b   1.000
_cell.length_c   1.000
_cell.angle_alpha   90.00
_cell.angle_beta   90.00
_cell.angle_gamma   90.00
#
_symmetry.space_group_name_H-M   'P 1'
#
loop_
_entity.id
_entity.type
_entity.pdbx_description
1 polymer ?
#
loop_
_entity_poly.entity_id
_entity_poly.type
_entity_poly.pdbx_seq_one_letter_code
_entity_poly.pdbx_strand_id
1 'polypeptide(L)'
;MSTQLNAGIPLSHAPDGVGYKLLELPSELAELLESENPPTLTLHPSPTAALLKTTIDGLPKTYSLRQKNTSNGLILLSPFTTTQTAPQPRPDNKQTTTEPGDEMDIEQEQQQEHQEEEKGMGIPIPGLRTLTTLHETIELVPEAEGASAPAVKARGKWHEKFARGR
;
A
#
# COMPACT_ATOMS: atom_id res chain seq x y z
N MET A 1 -26.09 -28.30 10.46
CA MET A 1 -24.95 -27.49 10.94
C MET A 1 -24.11 -27.14 9.72
N SER A 2 -24.37 -26.01 9.06
CA SER A 2 -23.70 -25.65 7.80
C SER A 2 -22.56 -24.68 8.07
N THR A 3 -21.32 -25.12 7.87
CA THR A 3 -20.07 -24.33 7.98
C THR A 3 -19.57 -23.83 6.62
N GLN A 4 -20.38 -23.97 5.56
CA GLN A 4 -19.97 -23.74 4.17
C GLN A 4 -19.99 -22.26 3.72
N LEU A 5 -20.32 -21.31 4.61
CA LEU A 5 -20.41 -19.87 4.29
C LEU A 5 -19.22 -19.04 4.82
N ASN A 6 -18.09 -19.66 5.20
CA ASN A 6 -16.88 -18.91 5.56
C ASN A 6 -15.95 -18.74 4.36
N ALA A 7 -16.45 -18.12 3.29
CA ALA A 7 -15.59 -17.57 2.25
C ALA A 7 -14.86 -16.36 2.86
N GLY A 8 -13.67 -16.56 3.41
CA GLY A 8 -12.89 -15.49 4.04
C GLY A 8 -12.64 -14.31 3.08
N ILE A 9 -12.14 -13.20 3.63
CA ILE A 9 -11.84 -12.00 2.84
C ILE A 9 -10.62 -12.26 1.94
N PRO A 10 -10.73 -12.11 0.60
CA PRO A 10 -9.58 -12.25 -0.29
C PRO A 10 -8.47 -11.25 0.08
N LEU A 11 -7.24 -11.74 0.26
CA LEU A 11 -6.05 -10.92 0.52
C LEU A 11 -5.06 -11.04 -0.65
N SER A 12 -4.73 -9.92 -1.27
CA SER A 12 -3.72 -9.85 -2.34
C SER A 12 -2.44 -9.22 -1.80
N HIS A 13 -1.34 -9.98 -1.79
CA HIS A 13 -0.05 -9.50 -1.29
C HIS A 13 0.87 -9.08 -2.46
N ALA A 14 0.63 -7.89 -3.00
CA ALA A 14 1.43 -7.28 -4.07
C ALA A 14 1.63 -5.79 -3.81
N PRO A 15 2.70 -5.40 -3.06
CA PRO A 15 3.03 -4.01 -2.81
C PRO A 15 3.18 -3.22 -4.11
N ASP A 16 2.66 -2.00 -4.16
CA ASP A 16 2.61 -1.18 -5.37
C ASP A 16 3.90 -0.38 -5.67
N GLY A 17 4.85 -0.38 -4.73
CA GLY A 17 6.16 0.27 -4.89
C GLY A 17 6.15 1.79 -4.70
N VAL A 18 5.03 2.41 -4.29
CA VAL A 18 4.91 3.87 -4.13
C VAL A 18 5.78 4.41 -2.98
N GLY A 19 6.17 3.56 -2.04
CA GLY A 19 7.07 3.93 -0.94
C GLY A 19 6.36 4.64 0.23
N TYR A 20 5.15 4.20 0.57
CA TYR A 20 4.40 4.72 1.73
C TYR A 20 5.23 4.68 3.02
N LYS A 21 5.03 5.69 3.87
CA LYS A 21 5.58 5.75 5.23
C LYS A 21 4.48 6.15 6.22
N LEU A 22 4.61 5.66 7.43
CA LEU A 22 3.72 6.03 8.54
C LEU A 22 4.32 7.17 9.33
N LEU A 23 3.54 8.22 9.53
CA LEU A 23 3.89 9.39 10.33
C LEU A 23 3.01 9.39 11.59
N GLU A 24 3.64 9.39 12.77
CA GLU A 24 2.96 9.52 14.06
C GLU A 24 2.70 11.00 14.33
N LEU A 25 1.43 11.39 14.21
CA LEU A 25 0.96 12.75 14.40
C LEU A 25 0.64 13.01 15.89
N PRO A 26 1.22 14.07 16.51
CA PRO A 26 0.75 14.61 17.78
C PRO A 26 -0.75 14.92 17.72
N SER A 27 -1.48 14.75 18.83
CA SER A 27 -2.94 14.94 18.88
C SER A 27 -3.37 16.34 18.41
N GLU A 28 -2.60 17.38 18.76
CA GLU A 28 -2.87 18.75 18.30
C GLU A 28 -2.81 18.89 16.77
N LEU A 29 -1.93 18.13 16.09
CA LEU A 29 -1.86 18.15 14.63
C LEU A 29 -2.97 17.30 14.00
N ALA A 30 -3.33 16.20 14.63
CA ALA A 30 -4.43 15.35 14.16
C ALA A 30 -5.76 16.12 14.21
N GLU A 31 -6.09 16.72 15.36
CA GLU A 31 -7.30 17.54 15.54
C GLU A 31 -7.34 18.71 14.54
N LEU A 32 -6.19 19.33 14.29
CA LEU A 32 -6.10 20.46 13.36
C LEU A 32 -6.24 20.03 11.88
N LEU A 33 -5.70 18.87 11.49
CA LEU A 33 -5.88 18.31 10.14
C LEU A 33 -7.31 17.83 9.89
N GLU A 34 -8.02 17.43 10.93
CA GLU A 34 -9.44 17.05 10.88
C GLU A 34 -10.39 18.26 10.99
N SER A 35 -9.87 19.44 11.34
CA SER A 35 -10.64 20.68 11.47
C SER A 35 -11.08 21.27 10.12
N GLU A 36 -12.04 22.19 10.14
CA GLU A 36 -12.62 22.82 8.95
C GLU A 36 -11.61 23.62 8.10
N ASN A 37 -10.50 24.07 8.70
CA ASN A 37 -9.43 24.79 8.01
C ASN A 37 -8.07 24.11 8.27
N PRO A 38 -7.77 23.01 7.58
CA PRO A 38 -6.51 22.31 7.77
C PRO A 38 -5.33 23.18 7.27
N PRO A 39 -4.28 23.36 8.08
CA PRO A 39 -3.09 24.10 7.67
C PRO A 39 -2.30 23.31 6.63
N THR A 40 -1.56 24.02 5.78
CA THR A 40 -0.59 23.38 4.89
C THR A 40 0.65 22.97 5.67
N LEU A 41 0.95 21.67 5.65
CA LEU A 41 2.17 21.11 6.23
C LEU A 41 3.33 21.21 5.23
N THR A 42 4.45 21.84 5.62
CA THR A 42 5.63 21.95 4.75
C THR A 42 6.82 21.20 5.34
N LEU A 43 7.47 20.39 4.50
CA LEU A 43 8.71 19.68 4.85
C LEU A 43 9.92 20.49 4.39
N HIS A 44 10.79 20.83 5.33
CA HIS A 44 12.05 21.52 5.08
C HIS A 44 13.23 20.59 5.36
N PRO A 45 14.18 20.45 4.42
CA PRO A 45 15.41 19.72 4.69
C PRO A 45 16.27 20.50 5.71
N SER A 46 16.83 19.79 6.68
CA SER A 46 17.87 20.30 7.59
C SER A 46 19.08 19.37 7.56
N PRO A 47 20.29 19.86 7.90
CA PRO A 47 21.51 19.05 7.86
C PRO A 47 21.47 17.78 8.71
N THR A 48 20.60 17.72 9.72
CA THR A 48 20.55 16.61 10.69
C THR A 48 19.25 15.80 10.61
N ALA A 49 18.14 16.41 10.20
CA ALA A 49 16.83 15.75 10.09
C ALA A 49 15.95 16.51 9.10
N ALA A 50 14.84 15.91 8.66
CA ALA A 50 13.77 16.66 8.02
C ALA A 50 12.95 17.39 9.09
N LEU A 51 12.55 18.62 8.82
CA LEU A 51 11.72 19.44 9.71
C LEU A 51 10.34 19.63 9.09
N LEU A 52 9.29 19.35 9.85
CA LEU A 52 7.91 19.70 9.53
C LEU A 52 7.62 21.07 10.12
N LYS A 53 7.28 22.04 9.27
CA LYS A 53 6.79 23.35 9.72
C LYS A 53 5.29 23.43 9.49
N THR A 54 4.60 23.98 10.46
CA THR A 54 3.15 24.15 10.44
C THR A 54 2.74 25.33 11.32
N THR A 55 1.55 25.85 11.08
CA THR A 55 0.96 26.90 11.90
C THR A 55 -0.20 26.29 12.68
N ILE A 56 -0.05 26.21 14.01
CA ILE A 56 -1.11 25.74 14.91
C ILE A 56 -1.57 26.95 15.72
N ASP A 57 -2.88 27.24 15.72
CA ASP A 57 -3.47 28.35 16.47
C ASP A 57 -2.82 29.73 16.19
N GLY A 58 -2.34 29.93 14.97
CA GLY A 58 -1.64 31.16 14.56
C GLY A 58 -0.17 31.26 14.99
N LEU A 59 0.38 30.24 15.67
CA LEU A 59 1.79 30.17 16.07
C LEU A 59 2.58 29.21 15.17
N PRO A 60 3.79 29.59 14.71
CA PRO A 60 4.65 28.69 13.97
C PRO A 60 5.18 27.59 14.90
N LYS A 61 4.92 26.34 14.55
CA LYS A 61 5.47 25.16 15.24
C LYS A 61 6.35 24.37 14.28
N THR A 62 7.47 23.90 14.79
CA THR A 62 8.43 23.07 14.06
C THR A 62 8.54 21.72 14.74
N TYR A 63 8.51 20.64 13.95
CA TYR A 63 8.73 19.28 14.43
C TYR A 63 9.88 18.64 13.67
N SER A 64 10.78 17.99 14.38
CA SER A 64 11.84 17.17 13.81
C SER A 64 11.31 15.77 13.52
N LEU A 65 11.45 15.30 12.28
CA LEU A 65 11.10 13.94 11.89
C LEU A 65 12.17 12.97 12.38
N ARG A 66 11.78 11.98 13.17
CA ARG A 66 12.68 10.92 13.64
C ARG A 66 12.16 9.55 13.23
N GLN A 67 13.05 8.73 12.71
CA GLN A 67 12.70 7.37 12.36
C GLN A 67 12.81 6.46 13.58
N LYS A 68 11.79 5.65 13.80
CA LYS A 68 11.70 4.68 14.88
C LYS A 68 11.41 3.31 14.30
N ASN A 69 12.34 2.38 14.49
CA ASN A 69 12.15 1.01 14.03
C ASN A 69 11.15 0.28 14.93
N THR A 70 10.36 -0.61 14.34
CA THR A 70 9.40 -1.46 15.03
C THR A 70 9.88 -2.91 14.99
N SER A 71 9.77 -3.64 16.10
CA SER A 71 10.08 -5.08 16.12
C SER A 71 9.00 -5.93 15.44
N ASN A 72 7.84 -5.33 15.15
CA ASN A 72 6.73 -5.94 14.44
C ASN A 72 6.67 -5.41 13.00
N GLY A 73 6.29 -6.27 12.06
CA GLY A 73 5.96 -5.86 10.70
C GLY A 73 4.56 -5.26 10.64
N LEU A 74 4.43 -4.05 10.10
CA LEU A 74 3.16 -3.37 9.88
C LEU A 74 2.77 -3.51 8.41
N ILE A 75 1.58 -4.03 8.12
CA ILE A 75 1.10 -4.20 6.76
C ILE A 75 0.05 -3.13 6.47
N LEU A 76 0.30 -2.27 5.49
CA LEU A 76 -0.68 -1.30 5.00
C LEU A 76 -1.57 -1.98 3.96
N LEU A 77 -2.87 -1.97 4.20
CA LEU A 77 -3.87 -2.58 3.33
C LEU A 77 -4.79 -1.50 2.77
N SER A 78 -5.20 -1.68 1.52
CA SER A 78 -6.28 -0.91 0.89
C SER A 78 -7.44 -1.85 0.55
N PRO A 79 -8.69 -1.37 0.62
CA PRO A 79 -9.81 -2.13 0.11
C PRO A 79 -9.71 -2.26 -1.41
N PHE A 80 -10.05 -3.44 -1.95
CA PHE A 80 -10.22 -3.65 -3.39
C PHE A 80 -11.44 -4.53 -3.65
N THR A 81 -12.02 -4.45 -4.84
CA THR A 81 -13.12 -5.32 -5.27
C THR A 81 -12.59 -6.33 -6.28
N THR A 82 -12.79 -7.62 -6.03
CA THR A 82 -12.52 -8.68 -7.00
C THR A 82 -13.82 -9.25 -7.54
N THR A 83 -13.85 -9.57 -8.82
CA THR A 83 -15.03 -10.16 -9.45
C THR A 83 -14.86 -11.67 -9.45
N GLN A 84 -15.72 -12.39 -8.73
CA GLN A 84 -15.73 -13.86 -8.81
C GLN A 84 -16.58 -14.26 -10.01
N THR A 85 -15.90 -14.71 -11.07
CA THR A 85 -16.57 -15.39 -12.19
C THR A 85 -17.10 -16.73 -11.70
N ALA A 86 -18.41 -16.95 -11.83
CA ALA A 86 -19.03 -18.23 -11.47
C ALA A 86 -18.34 -19.40 -12.20
N PRO A 87 -18.17 -20.57 -11.55
CA PRO A 87 -17.64 -21.75 -12.23
C PRO A 87 -18.61 -22.17 -13.34
N GLN A 88 -18.24 -21.88 -14.59
CA GLN A 88 -18.96 -22.37 -15.76
C GLN A 88 -18.96 -23.91 -15.74
N PRO A 89 -20.11 -24.59 -15.91
CA PRO A 89 -20.12 -26.03 -16.11
C PRO A 89 -19.33 -26.33 -17.39
N ARG A 90 -18.27 -27.13 -17.27
CA ARG A 90 -17.55 -27.65 -18.45
C ARG A 90 -18.58 -28.37 -19.33
N PRO A 91 -18.68 -28.05 -20.63
CA PRO A 91 -19.41 -28.95 -21.51
C PRO A 91 -18.66 -30.30 -21.52
N ASP A 92 -19.39 -31.35 -21.15
CA ASP A 92 -18.94 -32.73 -21.20
C ASP A 92 -18.38 -33.03 -22.60
N ASN A 93 -17.07 -33.20 -22.71
CA ASN A 93 -16.45 -33.65 -23.96
C ASN A 93 -16.71 -35.16 -24.14
N LYS A 94 -17.89 -35.51 -24.69
CA LYS A 94 -18.18 -36.84 -25.24
C LYS A 94 -17.73 -36.91 -26.71
N GLN A 95 -16.56 -37.52 -26.90
CA GLN A 95 -16.30 -38.63 -27.84
C GLN A 95 -16.73 -38.46 -29.30
N THR A 96 -15.78 -38.38 -30.25
CA THR A 96 -15.74 -39.30 -31.41
C THR A 96 -14.46 -39.22 -32.23
N THR A 97 -13.75 -40.34 -32.28
CA THR A 97 -12.84 -40.77 -33.35
C THR A 97 -13.48 -40.60 -34.72
N THR A 98 -12.85 -39.85 -35.63
CA THR A 98 -13.01 -40.07 -37.08
C THR A 98 -11.70 -39.71 -37.79
N GLU A 99 -11.32 -40.57 -38.73
CA GLU A 99 -10.13 -40.59 -39.58
C GLU A 99 -9.88 -39.30 -40.40
N PRO A 100 -8.66 -39.08 -40.94
CA PRO A 100 -8.36 -37.91 -41.75
C PRO A 100 -9.02 -38.07 -43.13
N GLY A 101 -9.96 -37.18 -43.44
CA GLY A 101 -10.55 -37.06 -44.78
C GLY A 101 -9.93 -35.90 -45.54
N ASP A 102 -9.67 -36.16 -46.81
CA ASP A 102 -9.35 -35.21 -47.87
C ASP A 102 -10.21 -33.92 -47.82
N GLU A 103 -9.59 -32.87 -48.36
CA GLU A 103 -10.08 -31.52 -48.63
C GLU A 103 -11.56 -31.42 -49.06
N MET A 104 -12.24 -30.36 -48.61
CA MET A 104 -12.96 -29.43 -49.51
C MET A 104 -13.42 -28.17 -48.75
N ASP A 105 -12.98 -27.03 -49.28
CA ASP A 105 -13.47 -25.67 -49.02
C ASP A 105 -14.98 -25.52 -49.22
N ILE A 106 -15.70 -24.94 -48.25
CA ILE A 106 -16.89 -24.10 -48.50
C ILE A 106 -16.92 -22.98 -47.45
N GLU A 107 -16.76 -21.75 -47.94
CA GLU A 107 -16.99 -20.49 -47.23
C GLU A 107 -18.45 -20.36 -46.77
N GLN A 108 -18.68 -20.04 -45.49
CA GLN A 108 -19.86 -19.30 -45.03
C GLN A 108 -19.44 -18.28 -43.96
N GLU A 109 -19.03 -17.11 -44.45
CA GLU A 109 -19.19 -15.83 -43.78
C GLU A 109 -20.68 -15.60 -43.49
N GLN A 110 -21.09 -15.78 -42.22
CA GLN A 110 -22.19 -15.08 -41.54
C GLN A 110 -22.46 -15.77 -40.20
N GLN A 111 -21.71 -15.37 -39.18
CA GLN A 111 -22.06 -15.54 -37.76
C GLN A 111 -21.13 -14.66 -36.91
N GLN A 112 -21.09 -13.38 -37.27
CA GLN A 112 -20.39 -12.34 -36.53
C GLN A 112 -21.41 -11.26 -36.17
N GLU A 113 -22.35 -11.56 -35.25
CA GLU A 113 -23.22 -10.52 -34.66
C GLU A 113 -24.04 -10.91 -33.40
N HIS A 114 -23.67 -11.96 -32.65
CA HIS A 114 -24.31 -12.25 -31.35
C HIS A 114 -23.32 -12.76 -30.29
N GLN A 115 -22.16 -12.11 -30.17
CA GLN A 115 -21.25 -12.28 -29.02
C GLN A 115 -20.95 -10.94 -28.36
N GLU A 116 -21.98 -10.14 -28.13
CA GLU A 116 -21.93 -9.06 -27.16
C GLU A 116 -23.15 -9.24 -26.26
N GLU A 117 -22.98 -9.09 -24.94
CA GLU A 117 -24.02 -9.23 -23.90
C GLU A 117 -24.26 -10.62 -23.27
N GLU A 118 -23.19 -11.34 -22.90
CA GLU A 118 -23.20 -11.99 -21.57
C GLU A 118 -21.97 -11.56 -20.78
N LYS A 119 -21.94 -10.28 -20.37
CA LYS A 119 -21.15 -9.91 -19.19
C LYS A 119 -21.80 -10.59 -17.99
N GLY A 120 -21.36 -11.82 -17.73
CA GLY A 120 -21.71 -12.57 -16.54
C GLY A 120 -21.66 -11.62 -15.35
N MET A 121 -22.78 -11.54 -14.65
CA MET A 121 -23.00 -10.71 -13.46
C MET A 121 -22.15 -11.30 -12.32
N GLY A 122 -20.83 -11.13 -12.42
CA GLY A 122 -19.89 -11.54 -11.41
C GLY A 122 -20.18 -10.76 -10.14
N ILE A 123 -20.39 -11.47 -9.05
CA ILE A 123 -20.69 -10.85 -7.76
C ILE A 123 -19.42 -10.10 -7.33
N PRO A 124 -19.48 -8.77 -7.08
CA PRO A 124 -18.33 -8.04 -6.56
C PRO A 124 -18.06 -8.52 -5.14
N ILE A 125 -16.88 -9.08 -4.91
CA ILE A 125 -16.43 -9.52 -3.60
C ILE A 125 -15.46 -8.48 -3.04
N PRO A 126 -15.73 -7.91 -1.85
CA PRO A 126 -14.77 -7.03 -1.19
C PRO A 126 -13.55 -7.84 -0.72
N GLY A 127 -12.36 -7.29 -0.96
CA GLY A 127 -11.07 -7.86 -0.57
C GLY A 127 -10.10 -6.80 -0.04
N LEU A 128 -8.94 -7.24 0.43
CA LEU A 128 -7.84 -6.40 0.90
C LEU A 128 -6.59 -6.57 0.05
N ARG A 129 -5.97 -5.48 -0.38
CA ARG A 129 -4.70 -5.47 -1.12
C ARG A 129 -3.61 -4.87 -0.26
N THR A 130 -2.48 -5.55 -0.15
CA THR A 130 -1.28 -5.02 0.50
C THR A 130 -0.67 -3.90 -0.34
N LEU A 131 -0.56 -2.71 0.26
CA LEU A 131 0.15 -1.56 -0.29
C LEU A 131 1.66 -1.67 -0.02
N THR A 132 2.02 -1.96 1.24
CA THR A 132 3.42 -2.10 1.67
C THR A 132 3.52 -2.82 3.01
N THR A 133 4.73 -3.27 3.34
CA THR A 133 5.10 -3.79 4.65
C THR A 133 6.19 -2.91 5.24
N LEU A 134 5.91 -2.32 6.40
CA LEU A 134 6.77 -1.38 7.10
C LEU A 134 7.38 -2.01 8.35
N HIS A 135 8.60 -1.60 8.68
CA HIS A 135 9.32 -1.98 9.89
C HIS A 135 9.79 -0.74 10.66
N GLU A 136 9.27 0.42 10.29
CA GLU A 136 9.62 1.72 10.83
C GLU A 136 8.40 2.65 10.77
N THR A 137 8.35 3.58 11.71
CA THR A 137 7.45 4.73 11.72
C THR A 137 8.28 6.01 11.84
N ILE A 138 7.70 7.15 11.46
CA ILE A 138 8.31 8.46 11.65
C ILE A 138 7.57 9.15 12.79
N GLU A 139 8.26 9.47 13.88
CA GLU A 139 7.73 10.28 14.97
C GLU A 139 8.04 11.78 14.73
N LEU A 140 7.12 12.64 15.12
CA LEU A 140 7.29 14.09 15.10
C LEU A 140 7.65 14.59 16.50
N VAL A 141 8.85 15.14 16.66
CA VAL A 141 9.31 15.71 17.94
C VAL A 141 9.28 17.23 17.88
N PRO A 142 8.54 17.92 18.77
CA PRO A 142 8.52 19.38 18.80
C PRO A 142 9.93 19.95 19.00
N GLU A 143 10.29 20.92 18.16
CA GLU A 143 11.56 21.63 18.23
C GLU A 143 11.26 23.11 18.50
N ALA A 144 11.78 23.63 19.62
CA ALA A 144 11.67 25.06 19.91
C ALA A 144 12.48 25.86 18.87
N GLU A 145 11.90 26.95 18.34
CA GLU A 145 12.65 27.87 17.47
C GLU A 145 13.95 28.30 18.16
N GLY A 146 15.09 27.91 17.58
CA GLY A 146 16.43 28.18 18.13
C GLY A 146 17.11 27.00 18.82
N ALA A 147 16.49 25.81 18.86
CA ALA A 147 17.23 24.59 19.18
C ALA A 147 18.30 24.37 18.10
N SER A 148 19.55 24.70 18.44
CA SER A 148 20.71 24.25 17.71
C SER A 148 20.57 22.76 17.46
N ALA A 149 20.76 22.33 16.22
CA ALA A 149 20.99 20.92 15.88
C ALA A 149 21.87 20.30 16.97
N PRO A 150 21.53 19.11 17.51
CA PRO A 150 22.37 18.50 18.52
C PRO A 150 23.77 18.39 17.93
N ALA A 151 24.72 19.12 18.54
CA ALA A 151 26.11 19.10 18.12
C ALA A 151 26.49 17.64 17.89
N VAL A 152 27.00 17.33 16.69
CA VAL A 152 27.47 15.99 16.32
C VAL A 152 28.33 15.51 17.47
N LYS A 153 27.79 14.63 18.33
CA LYS A 153 28.55 14.06 19.43
C LYS A 153 29.70 13.35 18.75
N ALA A 154 30.90 13.90 18.91
CA ALA A 154 32.12 13.38 18.33
C ALA A 154 32.10 11.86 18.46
N ARG A 155 32.20 11.19 17.30
CA ARG A 155 32.06 9.72 17.13
C ARG A 155 32.66 9.05 18.37
N GLY A 156 31.78 8.50 19.20
CA GLY A 156 32.18 7.96 20.49
C GLY A 156 33.30 6.92 20.34
N LYS A 157 34.03 6.72 21.45
CA LYS A 157 35.14 5.77 21.72
C LYS A 157 35.05 4.37 21.10
N TRP A 158 33.91 4.00 20.52
CA TRP A 158 33.74 2.83 19.66
C TRP A 158 34.61 2.90 18.40
N HIS A 159 34.64 4.03 17.68
CA HIS A 159 35.42 4.15 16.45
C HIS A 159 36.93 3.98 16.67
N GLU A 160 37.41 4.30 17.87
CA GLU A 160 38.82 4.17 18.23
C GLU A 160 39.20 2.75 18.65
N LYS A 161 38.28 2.00 19.28
CA LYS A 161 38.53 0.61 19.71
C LYS A 161 38.52 -0.40 18.57
N PHE A 162 37.77 -0.16 17.49
CA PHE A 162 37.65 -1.12 16.38
C PHE A 162 38.45 -0.75 15.13
N ALA A 163 38.96 0.48 15.01
CA ALA A 163 39.86 0.85 13.90
C ALA A 163 41.34 0.54 14.19
N ARG A 164 41.74 0.35 15.46
CA ARG A 164 43.13 0.12 15.87
C ARG A 164 43.59 -1.35 15.74
N GLY A 165 43.10 -2.05 14.72
CA GLY A 165 43.36 -3.50 14.57
C GLY A 165 43.36 -4.00 13.13
N ARG A 166 43.61 -3.13 12.15
CA ARG A 166 43.97 -3.52 10.79
C ARG A 166 45.32 -2.93 10.43
#